data_AF-A0AAE4SVM8-F1
#
_entry.id   AF-A0AAE4SVM8-F1
#
_cell.length_a   1.000
_cell.length_b   1.000
_cell.length_c   1.000
_cell.angle_alpha   90.00
_cell.angle_beta   90.00
_cell.angle_gamma   90.00
#
_symmetry.space_group_name_H-M   'P 1'
#
loop_
_entity.id
_entity.type
_entity.pdbx_description
1 polymer ?
#
loop_
_entity_poly.entity_id
_entity_poly.type
_entity_poly.pdbx_seq_one_letter_code
_entity_poly.pdbx_strand_id
1 'polypeptide(L)'
;MKYKEILRVMAKNSDKEFGFQFFSEKTENLKSGNELAEYHAYVPKGGIMAKFKEDATIPGVPILNILKEEWDSIAYLSMNDKRICQRAAYGSDMEILDDEIFKESKYEKMLEESFTAFRTGREIIVEDLDETLASDLINGLKKVRGEKYNEKK
;
A
#
# COMPACT_ATOMS: atom_id res chain seq x y z
N MET A 1 -6.97 6.78 -6.87
CA MET A 1 -5.93 5.80 -6.47
C MET A 1 -6.47 4.38 -6.60
N LYS A 2 -5.65 3.39 -6.97
CA LYS A 2 -6.02 1.96 -7.05
C LYS A 2 -5.45 1.17 -5.86
N TYR A 3 -6.12 0.11 -5.43
CA TYR A 3 -5.64 -0.72 -4.31
C TYR A 3 -4.24 -1.33 -4.52
N LYS A 4 -3.80 -1.52 -5.78
CA LYS A 4 -2.45 -1.99 -6.10
C LYS A 4 -1.35 -1.04 -5.60
N GLU A 5 -1.65 0.26 -5.58
CA GLU A 5 -0.72 1.28 -5.09
C GLU A 5 -0.51 1.13 -3.59
N ILE A 6 -1.58 0.78 -2.86
CA ILE A 6 -1.52 0.46 -1.43
C ILE A 6 -0.70 -0.81 -1.19
N LEU A 7 -0.93 -1.89 -1.93
CA LEU A 7 -0.15 -3.14 -1.80
C LEU A 7 1.35 -2.89 -1.97
N ARG A 8 1.71 -2.02 -2.92
CA ARG A 8 3.09 -1.61 -3.17
C ARG A 8 3.65 -0.80 -1.99
N VAL A 9 2.92 0.18 -1.48
CA VAL A 9 3.31 0.93 -0.27
C VAL A 9 3.53 -0.01 0.92
N MET A 10 2.62 -0.97 1.12
CA MET A 10 2.73 -1.97 2.19
C MET A 10 3.96 -2.87 2.02
N ALA A 11 4.27 -3.30 0.79
CA ALA A 11 5.46 -4.11 0.53
C ALA A 11 6.75 -3.32 0.81
N LYS A 12 6.83 -2.04 0.39
CA LYS A 12 8.00 -1.17 0.61
C LYS A 12 8.25 -0.89 2.09
N ASN A 13 7.18 -0.81 2.88
CA ASN A 13 7.16 -0.46 4.29
C ASN A 13 6.71 -1.66 5.14
N SER A 14 7.15 -2.87 4.78
CA SER A 14 6.75 -4.10 5.47
C SER A 14 7.18 -4.13 6.94
N ASP A 15 8.11 -3.29 7.37
CA ASP A 15 8.49 -3.10 8.78
C ASP A 15 7.49 -2.24 9.58
N LYS A 16 6.43 -1.72 8.94
CA LYS A 16 5.39 -0.88 9.54
C LYS A 16 4.08 -1.64 9.76
N GLU A 17 3.31 -1.17 10.73
CA GLU A 17 1.93 -1.61 10.90
C GLU A 17 1.02 -0.79 9.99
N PHE A 18 0.02 -1.44 9.39
CA PHE A 18 -1.00 -0.77 8.60
C PHE A 18 -2.37 -0.92 9.26
N GLY A 19 -3.12 0.17 9.36
CA GLY A 19 -4.50 0.18 9.83
C GLY A 19 -5.48 0.47 8.69
N PHE A 20 -6.66 -0.11 8.80
CA PHE A 20 -7.77 0.05 7.87
C PHE A 20 -9.01 0.39 8.67
N GLN A 21 -9.65 1.48 8.29
CA GLN A 21 -10.95 1.84 8.81
C GLN A 21 -12.01 1.75 7.72
N PHE A 22 -13.15 1.18 8.06
CA PHE A 22 -14.27 1.00 7.16
C PHE A 22 -15.39 2.00 7.44
N PHE A 23 -16.19 2.27 6.42
CA PHE A 23 -17.49 2.90 6.62
C PHE A 23 -18.42 1.94 7.36
N SER A 24 -19.41 2.50 8.05
CA SER A 24 -20.46 1.74 8.71
C SER A 24 -21.39 1.09 7.70
N GLU A 25 -21.97 -0.06 8.04
CA GLU A 25 -22.97 -0.75 7.22
C GLU A 25 -24.13 0.18 6.82
N LYS A 26 -24.52 1.09 7.72
CA LYS A 26 -25.56 2.10 7.45
C LYS A 26 -25.14 3.07 6.34
N THR A 27 -23.89 3.56 6.36
CA THR A 27 -23.35 4.43 5.31
C THR A 27 -23.29 3.70 3.98
N GLU A 28 -22.88 2.44 3.98
CA GLU A 28 -22.83 1.60 2.78
C GLU A 28 -24.22 1.33 2.19
N ASN A 29 -25.19 0.96 3.02
CA ASN A 29 -26.57 0.69 2.63
C ASN A 29 -27.26 1.94 2.07
N LEU A 30 -27.07 3.09 2.70
CA LEU A 30 -27.60 4.37 2.24
C LEU A 30 -26.79 4.98 1.08
N LYS A 31 -25.63 4.37 0.75
CA LYS A 31 -24.66 4.86 -0.22
C LYS A 31 -24.33 6.35 -0.06
N SER A 32 -24.37 6.84 1.18
CA SER A 32 -24.19 8.25 1.50
C SER A 32 -23.80 8.42 2.97
N GLY A 33 -22.97 9.43 3.24
CA GLY A 33 -22.46 9.73 4.58
C GLY A 33 -21.00 9.35 4.77
N ASN A 34 -20.55 9.47 6.02
CA ASN A 34 -19.18 9.27 6.45
C ASN A 34 -19.09 8.59 7.84
N GLU A 35 -20.17 7.95 8.26
CA GLU A 35 -20.20 7.23 9.54
C GLU A 35 -19.31 5.99 9.42
N LEU A 36 -18.44 5.79 10.40
CA LEU A 36 -17.41 4.74 10.39
C LEU A 36 -17.91 3.49 11.13
N ALA A 37 -17.41 2.32 10.74
CA ALA A 37 -17.64 1.09 11.47
C ALA A 37 -16.98 1.13 12.86
N GLU A 38 -17.47 0.32 13.80
CA GLU A 38 -16.85 0.22 15.14
C GLU A 38 -15.54 -0.58 15.11
N TYR A 39 -15.37 -1.47 14.13
CA TYR A 39 -14.24 -2.36 14.02
C TYR A 39 -13.12 -1.76 13.15
N HIS A 40 -11.87 -2.08 13.52
CA HIS A 40 -10.66 -1.63 12.85
C HIS A 40 -9.85 -2.86 12.44
N ALA A 41 -9.53 -2.98 11.16
CA ALA A 41 -8.57 -4.00 10.72
C ALA A 41 -7.15 -3.44 10.77
N TYR A 42 -6.18 -4.30 11.03
CA TYR A 42 -4.76 -3.95 11.01
C TYR A 42 -3.90 -5.11 10.52
N VAL A 43 -2.84 -4.78 9.78
CA VAL A 43 -1.80 -5.72 9.36
C VAL A 43 -0.57 -5.47 10.23
N PRO A 44 -0.15 -6.44 11.06
CA PRO A 44 1.03 -6.29 11.90
C PRO A 44 2.29 -6.19 11.05
N LYS A 45 3.35 -5.61 11.64
CA LYS A 45 4.68 -5.49 11.02
C LYS A 45 5.16 -6.84 10.48
N GLY A 46 5.59 -6.85 9.22
CA GLY A 46 6.05 -8.03 8.48
C GLY A 46 4.94 -8.99 8.09
N GLY A 47 3.68 -8.68 8.40
CA GLY A 47 2.52 -9.52 8.17
C GLY A 47 1.90 -9.29 6.79
N ILE A 48 1.15 -10.31 6.35
CA ILE A 48 0.29 -10.26 5.16
C ILE A 48 -1.17 -10.56 5.50
N MET A 49 -1.43 -10.85 6.77
CA MET A 49 -2.75 -11.17 7.32
C MET A 49 -3.22 -9.97 8.13
N ALA A 50 -4.35 -9.40 7.75
CA ALA A 50 -5.04 -8.42 8.56
C ALA A 50 -5.81 -9.10 9.67
N LYS A 51 -5.88 -8.45 10.83
CA LYS A 51 -6.60 -8.88 12.03
C LYS A 51 -7.52 -7.75 12.48
N PHE A 52 -8.51 -8.05 13.31
CA PHE A 52 -9.32 -7.03 13.95
C PHE A 52 -8.65 -6.58 15.25
N LYS A 53 -8.62 -5.27 15.52
CA LYS A 53 -8.05 -4.73 16.76
C LYS A 53 -8.93 -5.08 17.97
N GLU A 54 -10.24 -5.17 17.75
CA GLU A 54 -11.25 -5.34 18.78
C GLU A 54 -11.45 -6.82 19.16
N ASP A 55 -11.14 -7.75 18.27
CA ASP A 55 -11.32 -9.17 18.51
C ASP A 55 -10.17 -10.01 17.92
N ALA A 56 -9.28 -10.47 18.79
CA ALA A 56 -8.14 -11.31 18.44
C ALA A 56 -8.51 -12.78 18.17
N THR A 57 -9.75 -13.19 18.43
CA THR A 57 -10.20 -14.57 18.20
C THR A 57 -10.59 -14.83 16.75
N ILE A 58 -10.92 -13.77 16.01
CA ILE A 58 -11.23 -13.85 14.59
C ILE A 58 -9.94 -14.19 13.81
N PRO A 59 -9.95 -15.26 12.99
CA PRO A 59 -8.80 -15.59 12.15
C PRO A 59 -8.44 -14.42 11.24
N GLY A 60 -7.13 -14.19 11.07
CA GLY A 60 -6.68 -13.15 10.16
C GLY A 60 -7.10 -13.43 8.72
N VAL A 61 -7.35 -12.36 7.96
CA VAL A 61 -7.73 -12.40 6.54
C VAL A 61 -6.56 -11.91 5.69
N PRO A 62 -6.21 -12.56 4.57
CA PRO A 62 -5.17 -12.06 3.68
C PRO A 62 -5.48 -10.63 3.22
N ILE A 63 -4.50 -9.72 3.31
CA ILE A 63 -4.70 -8.32 2.95
C ILE A 63 -5.17 -8.12 1.50
N LEU A 64 -4.72 -9.00 0.60
CA LEU A 64 -5.14 -8.97 -0.79
C LEU A 64 -6.66 -9.16 -0.95
N ASN A 65 -7.30 -9.94 -0.08
CA ASN A 65 -8.74 -10.17 -0.14
C ASN A 65 -9.49 -8.93 0.32
N ILE A 66 -9.10 -8.34 1.45
CA ILE A 66 -9.68 -7.07 1.94
C ILE A 66 -9.57 -5.98 0.86
N LEU A 67 -8.40 -5.80 0.27
CA LEU A 67 -8.21 -4.77 -0.75
C LEU A 67 -8.90 -5.05 -2.08
N LYS A 68 -9.31 -6.28 -2.37
CA LYS A 68 -10.06 -6.62 -3.59
C LYS A 68 -11.56 -6.58 -3.39
N GLU A 69 -12.02 -7.03 -2.23
CA GLU A 69 -13.44 -7.23 -1.93
C GLU A 69 -14.03 -5.99 -1.25
N GLU A 70 -13.28 -5.35 -0.36
CA GLU A 70 -13.75 -4.27 0.52
C GLU A 70 -13.18 -2.90 0.17
N TRP A 71 -12.57 -2.73 -1.01
CA TRP A 71 -11.86 -1.49 -1.38
C TRP A 71 -12.72 -0.22 -1.27
N ASP A 72 -13.99 -0.33 -1.67
CA ASP A 72 -14.91 0.81 -1.67
C ASP A 72 -15.48 1.10 -0.27
N SER A 73 -15.44 0.12 0.61
CA SER A 73 -15.83 0.22 2.02
C SER A 73 -14.74 0.82 2.90
N ILE A 74 -13.48 0.82 2.45
CA ILE A 74 -12.38 1.44 3.22
C ILE A 74 -12.50 2.96 3.19
N ALA A 75 -12.68 3.54 4.38
CA ALA A 75 -12.76 4.97 4.62
C ALA A 75 -11.37 5.64 4.71
N TYR A 76 -10.43 5.03 5.43
CA TYR A 76 -9.05 5.52 5.46
C TYR A 76 -8.06 4.40 5.78
N LEU A 77 -6.80 4.62 5.39
CA LEU A 77 -5.68 3.77 5.75
C LEU A 77 -4.66 4.56 6.57
N SER A 78 -4.07 3.89 7.55
CA SER A 78 -3.00 4.42 8.37
C SER A 78 -1.74 3.56 8.28
N MET A 79 -0.59 4.19 8.49
CA MET A 79 0.71 3.53 8.63
C MET A 79 1.33 4.02 9.94
N ASN A 80 1.57 3.11 10.89
CA ASN A 80 1.90 3.44 12.29
C ASN A 80 1.00 4.55 12.86
N ASP A 81 -0.32 4.36 12.77
CA ASP A 81 -1.36 5.28 13.27
C ASP A 81 -1.44 6.66 12.58
N LYS A 82 -0.52 7.00 11.65
CA LYS A 82 -0.65 8.18 10.79
C LYS A 82 -1.51 7.84 9.57
N ARG A 83 -2.60 8.58 9.34
CA ARG A 83 -3.41 8.44 8.12
C ARG A 83 -2.57 8.81 6.89
N ILE A 84 -2.55 7.94 5.89
CA ILE A 84 -1.79 8.13 4.64
C ILE A 84 -2.70 8.34 3.44
N CYS A 85 -3.96 7.90 3.52
CA CYS A 85 -5.00 8.18 2.53
C CYS A 85 -6.38 8.06 3.17
N GLN A 86 -7.37 8.73 2.58
CA GLN A 86 -8.75 8.75 3.06
C GLN A 86 -9.75 9.02 1.94
N ARG A 87 -11.01 8.65 2.15
CA ARG A 87 -12.15 9.10 1.37
C ARG A 87 -12.90 10.18 2.15
N ALA A 88 -13.40 11.19 1.47
CA ALA A 88 -14.21 12.25 2.10
C ALA A 88 -15.57 11.71 2.57
N ALA A 89 -16.16 10.80 1.79
CA ALA A 89 -17.42 10.12 2.06
C ALA A 89 -17.47 8.77 1.32
N TYR A 90 -18.44 7.92 1.66
CA TYR A 90 -18.65 6.67 0.92
C TYR A 90 -18.97 6.95 -0.55
N GLY A 91 -18.34 6.19 -1.46
CA GLY A 91 -18.44 6.39 -2.91
C GLY A 91 -17.56 7.50 -3.50
N SER A 92 -16.90 8.33 -2.67
CA SER A 92 -15.89 9.29 -3.15
C SER A 92 -14.55 8.61 -3.40
N ASP A 93 -13.71 9.16 -4.28
CA ASP A 93 -12.38 8.62 -4.55
C ASP A 93 -11.47 8.63 -3.31
N MET A 94 -10.55 7.67 -3.24
CA MET A 94 -9.52 7.64 -2.20
C MET A 94 -8.43 8.67 -2.51
N GLU A 95 -8.29 9.64 -1.62
CA GLU A 95 -7.33 10.76 -1.66
C GLU A 95 -6.05 10.41 -0.90
N ILE A 96 -4.91 10.79 -1.45
CA ILE A 96 -3.60 10.62 -0.81
C ILE A 96 -3.35 11.82 0.11
N LEU A 97 -2.92 11.55 1.35
CA LEU A 97 -2.57 12.57 2.34
C LEU A 97 -1.06 12.77 2.47
N ASP A 98 -0.27 11.81 2.01
CA ASP A 98 1.19 11.81 2.10
C ASP A 98 1.79 11.28 0.79
N ASP A 99 1.92 12.16 -0.20
CA ASP A 99 2.34 11.80 -1.57
C ASP A 99 3.74 11.17 -1.63
N GLU A 100 4.64 11.53 -0.72
CA GLU A 100 6.02 11.01 -0.71
C GLU A 100 6.05 9.49 -0.44
N ILE A 101 5.11 8.96 0.34
CA ILE A 101 5.01 7.52 0.61
C ILE A 101 4.61 6.73 -0.66
N PHE A 102 3.82 7.36 -1.53
CA PHE A 102 3.32 6.77 -2.77
C PHE A 102 4.26 7.00 -3.97
N LYS A 103 5.28 7.83 -3.80
CA LYS A 103 6.26 8.10 -4.84
C LYS A 103 7.03 6.83 -5.19
N GLU A 104 7.17 6.63 -6.48
CA GLU A 104 7.84 5.47 -7.04
C GLU A 104 9.10 5.90 -7.79
N SER A 105 10.20 5.20 -7.53
CA SER A 105 11.47 5.47 -8.18
C SER A 105 11.43 5.00 -9.64
N LYS A 106 12.35 5.50 -10.47
CA LYS A 106 12.39 5.07 -11.89
C LYS A 106 12.69 3.57 -12.00
N TYR A 107 13.55 3.08 -11.12
CA TYR A 107 13.88 1.66 -11.04
C TYR A 107 12.68 0.78 -10.69
N GLU A 108 11.87 1.20 -9.72
CA GLU A 108 10.69 0.43 -9.29
C GLU A 108 9.64 0.34 -10.41
N LYS A 109 9.42 1.43 -11.14
CA LYS A 109 8.56 1.44 -12.34
C LYS A 109 9.08 0.47 -13.40
N MET A 110 10.38 0.55 -13.72
CA MET A 110 11.03 -0.33 -14.70
C MET A 110 10.87 -1.81 -14.32
N LEU A 111 11.01 -2.16 -13.03
CA LEU A 111 10.79 -3.53 -12.56
C LEU A 111 9.34 -3.98 -12.74
N GLU A 112 8.36 -3.16 -12.36
CA GLU A 112 6.95 -3.51 -12.50
C GLU A 112 6.55 -3.72 -13.97
N GLU A 113 7.03 -2.85 -14.86
CA GLU A 113 6.86 -2.99 -16.31
C GLU A 113 7.52 -4.27 -16.81
N SER A 114 8.75 -4.56 -16.37
CA SER A 114 9.50 -5.80 -16.66
C SER A 114 8.70 -7.05 -16.33
N PHE A 115 8.20 -7.15 -15.10
CA PHE A 115 7.39 -8.30 -14.68
C PHE A 115 6.04 -8.39 -15.41
N THR A 116 5.41 -7.25 -15.69
CA THR A 116 4.13 -7.21 -16.39
C THR A 116 4.27 -7.67 -17.83
N ALA A 117 5.30 -7.22 -18.54
CA ALA A 117 5.51 -7.61 -19.92
C ALA A 117 5.95 -9.06 -20.04
N PHE A 118 6.80 -9.55 -19.13
CA PHE A 118 7.12 -10.98 -19.04
C PHE A 118 5.87 -11.84 -18.89
N ARG A 119 4.92 -11.45 -18.02
CA ARG A 119 3.65 -12.18 -17.83
C ARG A 119 2.68 -12.08 -19.01
N THR A 120 2.74 -11.01 -19.79
CA THR A 120 1.78 -10.73 -20.87
C THR A 120 2.34 -10.95 -22.27
N GLY A 121 3.62 -11.32 -22.39
CA GLY A 121 4.32 -11.46 -23.66
C GLY A 121 4.54 -10.13 -24.40
N ARG A 122 4.47 -8.99 -23.71
CA ARG A 122 4.71 -7.68 -24.31
C ARG A 122 6.22 -7.39 -24.38
N GLU A 123 6.65 -6.70 -25.44
CA GLU A 123 7.98 -6.09 -25.48
C GLU A 123 8.03 -4.81 -24.63
N ILE A 124 9.20 -4.54 -24.07
CA ILE A 124 9.47 -3.33 -23.29
C ILE A 124 10.64 -2.60 -23.94
N ILE A 125 10.49 -1.29 -24.09
CA ILE A 125 11.59 -0.40 -24.44
C ILE A 125 12.18 0.09 -23.12
N VAL A 126 13.41 -0.34 -22.81
CA VAL A 126 14.15 0.16 -21.65
C VAL A 126 14.74 1.51 -22.04
N GLU A 127 14.39 2.57 -21.30
CA GLU A 127 14.99 3.90 -21.48
C GLU A 127 16.50 3.87 -21.20
N ASP A 128 17.26 4.77 -21.82
CA ASP A 128 18.69 4.91 -21.56
C ASP A 128 18.95 5.18 -20.06
N LEU A 129 20.03 4.59 -19.55
CA LEU A 129 20.46 4.74 -18.15
C LEU A 129 20.88 6.19 -17.87
N ASP A 130 19.95 6.97 -17.32
CA ASP A 130 20.27 8.26 -16.72
C ASP A 130 20.81 8.13 -15.29
N GLU A 131 21.40 9.20 -14.77
CA GLU A 131 22.01 9.21 -13.43
C GLU A 131 21.00 8.88 -12.31
N THR A 132 19.72 9.22 -12.50
CA THR A 132 18.67 8.95 -11.50
C THR A 132 18.37 7.45 -11.44
N LEU A 133 18.18 6.82 -12.59
CA LEU A 133 17.95 5.38 -12.69
C LEU A 133 19.17 4.59 -12.20
N ALA A 134 20.38 5.03 -12.51
CA ALA A 134 21.62 4.42 -12.03
C ALA A 134 21.73 4.47 -10.49
N SER A 135 21.41 5.61 -9.88
CA SER A 135 21.39 5.77 -8.41
C SER A 135 20.32 4.86 -7.77
N ASP A 136 19.11 4.83 -8.33
CA ASP A 136 18.02 3.99 -7.85
C ASP A 136 18.34 2.49 -7.92
N LEU A 137 19.00 2.04 -9.00
CA LEU A 137 19.49 0.67 -9.18
C LEU A 137 20.48 0.25 -8.08
N ILE A 138 21.47 1.10 -7.81
CA ILE A 138 22.46 0.86 -6.77
C ILE A 138 21.80 0.79 -5.40
N ASN A 139 20.87 1.71 -5.11
CA ASN A 139 20.13 1.73 -3.85
C ASN A 139 19.22 0.50 -3.69
N GLY A 140 18.54 0.07 -4.76
CA GLY A 140 17.75 -1.15 -4.80
C GLY A 140 18.57 -2.41 -4.51
N LEU A 141 19.71 -2.55 -5.18
CA LEU A 141 20.65 -3.66 -4.97
C LEU A 141 21.17 -3.71 -3.52
N LYS A 142 21.51 -2.57 -2.94
CA LYS A 142 21.94 -2.47 -1.53
C LYS A 142 20.83 -2.90 -0.56
N LYS A 143 19.59 -2.49 -0.81
CA LYS A 143 18.42 -2.89 0.01
C LYS A 143 18.22 -4.40 0.01
N VAL A 144 18.39 -5.06 -1.14
CA VAL A 144 18.29 -6.52 -1.27
C VAL A 144 19.45 -7.23 -0.54
N ARG A 145 20.65 -6.66 -0.57
CA ARG A 145 21.84 -7.23 0.10
C ARG A 145 21.91 -6.95 1.61
N GLY A 146 21.03 -6.10 2.15
CA GLY A 146 21.01 -5.78 3.58
C GLY A 146 22.19 -4.90 4.05
N GLU A 147 22.90 -4.25 3.14
CA GLU A 147 24.10 -3.46 3.44
C GLU A 147 23.71 -2.07 3.99
N LYS A 148 23.69 -1.93 5.32
CA LYS A 148 23.59 -0.61 5.99
C LYS A 148 24.94 0.10 5.88
N TYR A 149 25.01 1.19 5.13
CA TYR A 149 26.17 2.08 5.16
C TYR A 149 26.23 2.80 6.51
N ASN A 150 27.25 2.45 7.31
CA ASN A 150 27.76 3.36 8.33
C ASN A 150 28.41 4.52 7.59
N GLU A 151 27.72 5.65 7.45
CA GLU A 151 28.38 6.91 7.16
C GLU A 151 29.29 7.23 8.35
N LYS A 152 30.58 6.88 8.22
CA LYS A 152 31.61 7.38 9.11
C LYS A 152 31.73 8.89 8.85
N LYS A 153 31.29 9.68 9.82
CA LYS A 153 31.84 11.02 10.06
C LYS A 153 33.22 10.91 10.69
#